data_AF-A0A178MP16-F1
#
_entry.id   AF-A0A178MP16-F1
#
_cell.length_a   1.000
_cell.length_b   1.000
_cell.length_c   1.000
_cell.angle_alpha   90.00
_cell.angle_beta   90.00
_cell.angle_gamma   90.00
#
_symmetry.space_group_name_H-M   'P 1'
#
loop_
_entity.id
_entity.type
_entity.pdbx_description
1 polymer ?
#
loop_
_entity_poly.entity_id
_entity_poly.type
_entity_poly.pdbx_seq_one_letter_code
_entity_poly.pdbx_strand_id
1 'polypeptide(L)'
;MRKIFAIGTAGFFAVALMSYWIWKTQYDERRVIDPAPLSKHMENFVAKYRREECLARLDFMSSGSWSEDMNQRIFRSLTRFVAEEQPQMGLFWWALNPATGQMFVQFADDCPNRFEHMRDWARRYARRYDVPRFTVSTDIITPGPDTLDHRDDLWID
;
A
#
# COMPACT_ATOMS: atom_id res chain seq x y z
N MET A 1 -48.04 29.69 17.12
CA MET A 1 -47.59 28.33 17.54
C MET A 1 -46.99 27.59 16.36
N ARG A 2 -45.67 27.37 16.35
CA ARG A 2 -44.97 26.24 15.69
C ARG A 2 -43.46 26.49 15.76
N LYS A 3 -42.70 25.47 16.16
CA LYS A 3 -41.34 25.13 15.70
C LYS A 3 -40.68 24.23 16.75
N ILE A 4 -40.94 22.93 16.73
CA ILE A 4 -39.97 21.93 17.21
C ILE A 4 -40.12 20.69 16.31
N PHE A 5 -38.99 20.01 16.09
CA PHE A 5 -38.81 18.66 15.56
C PHE A 5 -38.49 18.53 14.07
N ALA A 6 -37.28 18.94 13.69
CA ALA A 6 -36.59 18.44 12.48
C ALA A 6 -35.07 18.26 12.70
N ILE A 7 -34.62 17.98 13.94
CA ILE A 7 -33.19 17.86 14.27
C ILE A 7 -32.78 16.42 14.65
N GLY A 8 -33.74 15.56 15.04
CA GLY A 8 -33.43 14.22 15.56
C GLY A 8 -33.02 13.18 14.52
N THR A 9 -33.51 13.26 13.28
CA THR A 9 -33.25 12.24 12.26
C THR A 9 -31.89 12.41 11.57
N ALA A 10 -31.48 13.65 11.26
CA ALA A 10 -30.19 13.93 10.62
C ALA A 10 -28.99 13.50 11.49
N GLY A 11 -29.06 13.69 12.80
CA GLY A 11 -28.02 13.24 13.74
C GLY A 11 -27.90 11.71 13.81
N PHE A 12 -29.02 10.99 13.71
CA PHE A 12 -29.02 9.53 13.78
C PHE A 12 -28.42 8.88 12.52
N PHE A 13 -28.71 9.42 11.34
CA PHE A 13 -28.10 8.96 10.08
C PHE A 13 -26.59 9.23 10.04
N ALA A 14 -26.12 10.37 10.55
CA ALA A 14 -24.70 10.68 10.62
C ALA A 14 -23.93 9.69 11.53
N VAL A 15 -24.49 9.34 12.69
CA VAL A 15 -23.87 8.37 13.62
C VAL A 15 -23.88 6.95 13.06
N ALA A 16 -24.96 6.54 12.41
CA ALA A 16 -25.05 5.23 11.76
C ALA A 16 -24.05 5.09 10.59
N LEU A 17 -23.91 6.14 9.77
CA LEU A 17 -22.92 6.18 8.69
C LEU A 17 -21.49 6.12 9.23
N MET A 18 -21.15 6.93 10.23
CA MET A 18 -19.81 6.89 10.84
C MET A 18 -19.50 5.51 11.44
N SER A 19 -20.45 4.92 12.17
CA SER A 19 -20.29 3.58 12.75
C SER A 19 -20.12 2.50 11.68
N TYR A 20 -20.87 2.56 10.58
CA TYR A 20 -20.73 1.65 9.45
C TYR A 20 -19.37 1.79 8.76
N TRP A 21 -18.90 3.02 8.55
CA TRP A 21 -17.59 3.28 7.94
C TRP A 21 -16.45 2.76 8.83
N ILE A 22 -16.51 2.99 10.14
CA ILE A 22 -15.54 2.48 11.12
C ILE A 22 -15.55 0.94 11.17
N TRP A 23 -16.75 0.34 11.19
CA TRP A 23 -16.88 -1.12 11.18
C TRP A 23 -16.33 -1.73 9.89
N LYS A 24 -16.65 -1.13 8.74
CA LYS A 24 -16.17 -1.57 7.43
C LYS A 24 -14.65 -1.46 7.32
N THR A 25 -14.06 -0.36 7.77
CA THR A 25 -12.60 -0.21 7.74
C THR A 25 -11.93 -1.23 8.66
N GLN A 26 -12.42 -1.44 9.87
CA GLN A 26 -11.86 -2.46 10.77
C GLN A 26 -12.03 -3.89 10.24
N TYR A 27 -13.16 -4.20 9.61
CA TYR A 27 -13.41 -5.53 9.02
C TYR A 27 -12.52 -5.79 7.80
N ASP A 28 -12.45 -4.82 6.88
CA ASP A 28 -11.55 -4.88 5.72
C ASP A 28 -10.07 -4.99 6.15
N GLU A 29 -9.69 -4.34 7.25
CA GLU A 29 -8.35 -4.43 7.86
C GLU A 29 -8.07 -5.79 8.48
N ARG A 30 -9.06 -6.68 8.60
CA ARG A 30 -8.90 -8.04 9.14
C ARG A 30 -9.25 -9.13 8.12
N ARG A 31 -9.86 -8.77 6.99
CA ARG A 31 -10.21 -9.69 5.89
C ARG A 31 -8.98 -10.40 5.33
N VAL A 32 -9.05 -11.72 5.21
CA VAL A 32 -8.01 -12.52 4.55
C VAL A 32 -7.80 -11.99 3.13
N ILE A 33 -6.53 -11.77 2.75
CA ILE A 33 -6.15 -11.36 1.39
C ILE A 33 -6.22 -12.60 0.50
N ASP A 34 -6.83 -12.49 -0.68
CA ASP A 34 -6.88 -13.59 -1.65
C ASP A 34 -5.59 -13.63 -2.49
N PRO A 35 -4.72 -14.64 -2.35
CA PRO A 35 -3.49 -14.74 -3.14
C PRO A 35 -3.70 -15.37 -4.53
N ALA A 36 -4.87 -15.94 -4.82
CA ALA A 36 -5.10 -16.71 -6.05
C ALA A 36 -4.81 -15.94 -7.35
N PRO A 37 -5.16 -14.64 -7.49
CA PRO A 37 -4.86 -13.90 -8.71
C PRO A 37 -3.34 -13.75 -8.94
N LEU A 38 -2.58 -13.49 -7.87
CA LEU A 38 -1.12 -13.41 -7.92
C LEU A 38 -0.50 -14.77 -8.27
N SER A 39 -0.94 -15.86 -7.62
CA SER A 39 -0.44 -17.20 -7.93
C SER A 39 -0.60 -17.55 -9.40
N LYS A 40 -1.76 -17.25 -9.99
CA LYS A 40 -2.03 -17.49 -11.41
C LYS A 40 -1.10 -16.68 -12.33
N HIS A 41 -0.77 -15.44 -11.96
CA HIS A 41 0.18 -14.64 -12.71
C HIS A 41 1.61 -15.23 -12.63
N MET A 42 2.00 -15.74 -11.46
CA MET A 42 3.32 -16.33 -11.23
C MET A 42 3.56 -17.65 -11.99
N GLU A 43 2.53 -18.42 -12.33
CA GLU A 43 2.66 -19.70 -13.05
C GLU A 43 3.42 -19.59 -14.38
N ASN A 44 3.33 -18.44 -15.06
CA ASN A 44 3.96 -18.20 -16.37
C ASN A 44 5.01 -17.09 -16.33
N PHE A 45 5.53 -16.77 -15.14
CA PHE A 45 6.48 -15.70 -14.95
C PHE A 45 7.83 -16.02 -15.61
N VAL A 46 8.36 -15.05 -16.35
CA VAL A 46 9.71 -15.06 -16.92
C VAL A 46 10.31 -13.67 -16.68
N ALA A 47 11.48 -13.61 -16.04
CA ALA A 47 12.16 -12.36 -15.77
C ALA A 47 12.57 -11.66 -17.09
N LYS A 48 12.06 -10.45 -17.30
CA LYS A 48 12.32 -9.62 -18.51
C LYS A 48 13.15 -8.37 -18.23
N TYR A 49 13.22 -7.97 -16.97
CA TYR A 49 13.78 -6.69 -16.55
C TYR A 49 14.81 -6.89 -15.45
N ARG A 50 15.77 -5.98 -15.37
CA ARG A 50 16.76 -5.96 -14.29
C ARG A 50 16.12 -5.38 -13.03
N ARG A 51 16.65 -5.79 -11.88
CA ARG A 51 16.17 -5.39 -10.54
C ARG A 51 16.00 -3.88 -10.36
N GLU A 52 16.97 -3.10 -10.82
CA GLU A 52 16.97 -1.63 -10.79
C GLU A 52 15.86 -1.00 -11.63
N GLU A 53 15.43 -1.69 -12.69
CA GLU A 53 14.35 -1.25 -13.58
C GLU A 53 12.99 -1.46 -12.93
N CYS A 54 12.91 -2.30 -11.88
CA CYS A 54 11.67 -2.65 -11.19
C CYS A 54 11.55 -2.03 -9.79
N LEU A 55 12.53 -1.24 -9.38
CA LEU A 55 12.56 -0.56 -8.08
C LEU A 55 11.85 0.80 -8.13
N ALA A 56 11.00 1.06 -7.14
CA ALA A 56 10.33 2.34 -6.91
C ALA A 56 10.66 2.86 -5.49
N ARG A 57 11.06 4.13 -5.39
CA ARG A 57 11.15 4.84 -4.10
C ARG A 57 9.89 5.64 -3.87
N LEU A 58 9.39 5.56 -2.64
CA LEU A 58 8.33 6.39 -2.11
C LEU A 58 8.90 7.15 -0.92
N ASP A 59 8.86 8.48 -1.02
CA ASP A 59 9.16 9.36 0.09
C ASP A 59 7.86 9.55 0.88
N PHE A 60 7.91 9.49 2.22
CA PHE A 60 6.72 9.64 3.05
C PHE A 60 6.90 10.62 4.19
N MET A 61 5.79 11.27 4.52
CA MET A 61 5.68 12.12 5.70
C MET A 61 4.69 11.50 6.67
N SER A 62 5.11 11.36 7.93
CA SER A 62 4.26 10.93 9.03
C SER A 62 4.20 12.04 10.09
N SER A 63 3.00 12.35 10.58
CA SER A 63 2.83 13.18 11.77
C SER A 63 2.58 12.27 12.96
N GLY A 64 3.54 12.16 13.87
CA GLY A 64 3.44 11.33 15.08
C GLY A 64 4.54 10.28 15.19
N SER A 65 4.46 9.46 16.23
CA SER A 65 5.40 8.35 16.45
C SER A 65 5.14 7.22 15.45
N TRP A 66 6.22 6.68 14.88
CA TRP A 66 6.14 5.43 14.13
C TRP A 66 5.64 4.29 15.04
N SER A 67 4.69 3.48 14.57
CA SER A 67 4.17 2.34 15.31
C SER A 67 4.18 1.07 14.46
N GLU A 68 4.25 -0.08 15.12
CA GLU A 68 4.19 -1.38 14.45
C GLU A 68 2.86 -1.60 13.73
N ASP A 69 1.75 -1.15 14.32
CA ASP A 69 0.42 -1.22 13.69
C ASP A 69 0.37 -0.40 12.38
N MET A 70 1.07 0.73 12.33
CA MET A 70 1.19 1.54 11.11
C MET A 70 1.99 0.79 10.04
N ASN A 71 3.11 0.17 10.43
CA ASN A 71 3.93 -0.64 9.54
C ASN A 71 3.13 -1.82 8.95
N GLN A 72 2.43 -2.59 9.79
CA GLN A 72 1.58 -3.70 9.35
C GLN A 72 0.44 -3.26 8.44
N ARG A 73 -0.17 -2.11 8.72
CA ARG A 73 -1.21 -1.53 7.85
C ARG A 73 -0.67 -1.18 6.47
N ILE A 74 0.50 -0.56 6.39
CA ILE A 74 1.17 -0.22 5.12
C ILE A 74 1.44 -1.51 4.34
N PHE A 75 2.08 -2.49 4.99
CA PHE A 75 2.35 -3.79 4.41
C PHE A 75 1.10 -4.45 3.86
N ARG A 76 0.07 -4.61 4.70
CA ARG A 76 -1.19 -5.26 4.32
C ARG A 76 -1.87 -4.54 3.16
N SER A 77 -1.84 -3.21 3.15
CA SER A 77 -2.41 -2.42 2.06
C SER A 77 -1.67 -2.65 0.75
N LEU A 78 -0.34 -2.75 0.78
CA LEU A 78 0.47 -3.05 -0.39
C LEU A 78 0.26 -4.49 -0.87
N THR A 79 0.29 -5.46 0.03
CA THR A 79 0.01 -6.87 -0.29
C THR A 79 -1.35 -7.04 -0.93
N ARG A 80 -2.38 -6.39 -0.41
CA ARG A 80 -3.73 -6.44 -1.00
C ARG A 80 -3.74 -5.85 -2.41
N PHE A 81 -3.12 -4.69 -2.58
CA PHE A 81 -3.05 -4.03 -3.89
C PHE A 81 -2.37 -4.93 -4.93
N VAL A 82 -1.21 -5.51 -4.60
CA VAL A 82 -0.52 -6.42 -5.52
C VAL A 82 -1.30 -7.71 -5.73
N ALA A 83 -1.77 -8.36 -4.65
CA ALA A 83 -2.39 -9.69 -4.77
C ALA A 83 -3.77 -9.68 -5.45
N GLU A 84 -4.58 -8.65 -5.20
CA GLU A 84 -5.99 -8.62 -5.63
C GLU A 84 -6.25 -7.62 -6.77
N GLU A 85 -5.53 -6.49 -6.80
CA GLU A 85 -5.86 -5.38 -7.69
C GLU A 85 -4.90 -5.26 -8.88
N GLN A 86 -3.61 -5.57 -8.68
CA GLN A 86 -2.55 -5.52 -9.68
C GLN A 86 -1.69 -6.79 -9.66
N PRO A 87 -2.28 -7.99 -9.83
CA PRO A 87 -1.55 -9.26 -9.76
C PRO A 87 -0.46 -9.39 -10.82
N GLN A 88 -0.56 -8.63 -11.92
CA GLN A 88 0.43 -8.62 -12.99
C GLN A 88 1.77 -7.98 -12.61
N MET A 89 1.89 -7.37 -11.43
CA MET A 89 3.15 -6.88 -10.89
C MET A 89 4.04 -8.02 -10.34
N GLY A 90 3.46 -9.21 -10.16
CA GLY A 90 4.16 -10.37 -9.61
C GLY A 90 4.50 -10.23 -8.14
N LEU A 91 5.45 -11.07 -7.70
CA LEU A 91 6.00 -10.97 -6.34
C LEU A 91 6.60 -9.58 -6.14
N PHE A 92 6.54 -9.10 -4.91
CA PHE A 92 7.14 -7.83 -4.55
C PHE A 92 7.97 -7.97 -3.28
N TRP A 93 8.98 -7.13 -3.20
CA TRP A 93 9.74 -6.89 -1.99
C TRP A 93 9.56 -5.44 -1.59
N TRP A 94 9.62 -5.16 -0.30
CA TRP A 94 9.54 -3.80 0.22
C TRP A 94 10.44 -3.63 1.43
N ALA A 95 10.99 -2.43 1.57
CA ALA A 95 11.60 -1.98 2.82
C ALA A 95 11.11 -0.58 3.13
N LEU A 96 11.05 -0.28 4.41
CA LEU A 96 10.61 1.01 4.90
C LEU A 96 11.55 1.44 6.02
N ASN A 97 12.11 2.64 5.89
CA ASN A 97 12.94 3.27 6.90
C ASN A 97 12.25 4.54 7.44
N PRO A 98 11.67 4.47 8.66
CA PRO A 98 11.03 5.60 9.32
C PRO A 98 11.98 6.76 9.62
N ALA A 99 13.27 6.48 9.82
CA ALA A 99 14.26 7.50 10.15
C ALA A 99 14.58 8.40 8.94
N THR A 100 14.57 7.85 7.73
CA THR A 100 14.82 8.61 6.49
C THR A 100 13.53 9.06 5.81
N GLY A 101 12.37 8.53 6.22
CA GLY A 101 11.08 8.81 5.57
C GLY A 101 11.01 8.18 4.18
N GLN A 102 11.69 7.06 3.95
CA GLN A 102 11.78 6.41 2.65
C GLN A 102 11.26 4.98 2.70
N MET A 103 10.52 4.62 1.66
CA MET A 103 10.07 3.27 1.39
C MET A 103 10.53 2.88 -0.01
N PHE A 104 11.03 1.67 -0.14
CA PHE A 104 11.42 1.07 -1.42
C PHE A 104 10.48 -0.09 -1.68
N VAL A 105 9.98 -0.19 -2.90
CA VAL A 105 9.19 -1.32 -3.35
C VAL A 105 9.74 -1.80 -4.68
N GLN A 106 10.03 -3.09 -4.75
CA GLN A 106 10.50 -3.75 -5.96
C GLN A 106 9.47 -4.79 -6.40
N PHE A 107 9.19 -4.83 -7.69
CA PHE A 107 8.27 -5.79 -8.30
C PHE A 107 9.04 -6.79 -9.17
N ALA A 108 8.47 -7.98 -9.34
CA ALA A 108 9.02 -9.00 -10.21
C ALA A 108 8.70 -8.75 -11.69
N ASP A 109 7.53 -8.15 -11.99
CA ASP A 109 7.08 -7.85 -13.36
C ASP A 109 6.44 -6.46 -13.46
N ASP A 110 6.05 -6.07 -14.67
CA ASP A 110 5.41 -4.80 -15.04
C ASP A 110 6.23 -3.55 -14.65
N CYS A 111 7.56 -3.71 -14.71
CA CYS A 111 8.56 -2.72 -14.31
C CYS A 111 8.43 -1.36 -15.03
N PRO A 112 8.06 -1.27 -16.33
CA PRO A 112 7.80 0.02 -16.98
C PRO A 112 6.70 0.84 -16.31
N ASN A 113 5.70 0.18 -15.70
CA ASN A 113 4.54 0.82 -15.08
C ASN A 113 4.65 0.94 -13.55
N ARG A 114 5.76 0.51 -12.94
CA ARG A 114 5.95 0.50 -11.47
C ARG A 114 5.61 1.82 -10.78
N PHE A 115 5.97 2.96 -11.37
CA PHE A 115 5.72 4.27 -10.78
C PHE A 115 4.23 4.64 -10.84
N GLU A 116 3.52 4.24 -11.89
CA GLU A 116 2.08 4.44 -11.99
C GLU A 116 1.34 3.58 -10.95
N HIS A 117 1.72 2.31 -10.83
CA HIS A 117 1.18 1.41 -9.82
C HIS A 117 1.38 1.94 -8.40
N MET A 118 2.59 2.41 -8.08
CA MET A 118 2.87 2.99 -6.78
C MET A 118 2.11 4.29 -6.52
N ARG A 119 1.84 5.09 -7.55
CA ARG A 119 1.00 6.28 -7.40
C ARG A 119 -0.46 5.90 -7.16
N ASP A 120 -0.98 4.88 -7.85
CA ASP A 120 -2.34 4.41 -7.60
C ASP A 120 -2.48 3.83 -6.20
N TRP A 121 -1.54 2.97 -5.78
CA TRP A 121 -1.48 2.46 -4.41
C TRP A 121 -1.44 3.60 -3.38
N ALA A 122 -0.52 4.56 -3.52
CA ALA A 122 -0.40 5.69 -2.61
C ALA A 122 -1.70 6.51 -2.51
N ARG A 123 -2.37 6.75 -3.65
CA ARG A 123 -3.69 7.43 -3.68
C ARG A 123 -4.77 6.61 -2.99
N ARG A 124 -4.81 5.29 -3.17
CA ARG A 124 -5.74 4.38 -2.49
C ARG A 124 -5.51 4.38 -0.99
N TYR A 125 -4.25 4.31 -0.56
CA TYR A 125 -3.87 4.39 0.84
C TYR A 125 -4.36 5.71 1.45
N ALA A 126 -4.07 6.84 0.80
CA ALA A 126 -4.45 8.18 1.27
C ALA A 126 -5.97 8.41 1.35
N ARG A 127 -6.77 7.69 0.54
CA ARG A 127 -8.25 7.74 0.63
C ARG A 127 -8.78 7.06 1.89
N ARG A 128 -8.01 6.14 2.47
CA ARG A 128 -8.42 5.32 3.61
C ARG A 128 -7.75 5.75 4.92
N TYR A 129 -6.51 6.24 4.83
CA TYR A 129 -5.68 6.63 5.94
C TYR A 129 -5.07 8.00 5.66
N ASP A 130 -5.14 8.90 6.64
CA ASP A 130 -4.61 10.26 6.47
C ASP A 130 -3.07 10.31 6.59
N VAL A 131 -2.48 9.36 7.33
CA VAL A 131 -1.03 9.24 7.57
C VAL A 131 -0.55 7.77 7.52
N PRO A 132 0.69 7.53 7.05
CA PRO A 132 1.58 8.49 6.39
C PRO A 132 1.13 8.80 4.95
N ARG A 133 1.57 9.94 4.41
CA ARG A 133 1.35 10.30 3.00
C ARG A 133 2.57 9.96 2.19
N PHE A 134 2.37 9.26 1.07
CA PHE A 134 3.43 8.79 0.19
C PHE A 134 3.51 9.64 -1.09
N THR A 135 4.72 9.93 -1.51
CA THR A 135 5.08 10.57 -2.78
C THR A 135 6.00 9.63 -3.54
N VAL A 136 5.62 9.26 -4.75
CA VAL A 136 6.43 8.36 -5.58
C VAL A 136 7.48 9.16 -6.33
N SER A 137 8.75 8.84 -6.09
CA SER A 137 9.86 9.36 -6.88
C SER A 137 10.00 8.58 -8.19
N THR A 138 10.32 9.30 -9.27
CA THR A 138 10.64 8.72 -10.59
C THR A 138 12.13 8.68 -10.86
N ASP A 139 12.96 9.02 -9.87
CA ASP A 139 14.41 8.97 -10.01
C ASP A 139 14.85 7.53 -10.27
N ILE A 140 15.86 7.34 -11.13
CA ILE A 140 16.50 6.04 -11.28
C ILE A 140 17.26 5.75 -9.99
N ILE A 141 16.95 4.62 -9.37
CA ILE A 141 17.58 4.18 -8.13
C ILE A 141 18.43 2.97 -8.46
N THR A 142 19.73 3.07 -8.19
CA THR A 142 20.63 1.92 -8.26
C THR A 142 20.52 1.14 -6.95
N PRO A 143 20.19 -0.16 -6.99
CA PRO A 143 20.21 -1.02 -5.81
C PRO A 143 21.60 -1.03 -5.16
N GLY A 144 21.61 -0.92 -3.83
CA GLY A 144 22.81 -0.91 -3.00
C GLY A 144 22.47 -1.09 -1.51
N PRO A 145 23.49 -1.14 -0.63
CA PRO A 145 23.33 -1.40 0.80
C PRO A 145 22.34 -0.45 1.50
N ASP A 146 22.29 0.80 1.04
CA ASP A 146 21.41 1.83 1.61
C ASP A 146 19.95 1.71 1.14
N THR A 147 19.69 0.91 0.11
CA THR A 147 18.35 0.73 -0.49
C THR A 147 17.73 -0.63 -0.13
N LEU A 148 18.54 -1.57 0.39
CA LEU A 148 18.17 -2.96 0.62
C LEU A 148 18.95 -3.52 1.83
N ASP A 149 18.37 -3.44 3.03
CA ASP A 149 18.90 -4.13 4.20
C ASP A 149 18.11 -5.40 4.50
N HIS A 150 18.15 -6.42 3.63
CA HIS A 150 17.72 -7.78 3.97
C HIS A 150 18.55 -8.79 3.16
N ARG A 151 19.49 -9.45 3.86
CA ARG A 151 20.52 -10.33 3.27
C ARG A 151 20.04 -11.74 2.93
N ASP A 152 18.83 -12.14 3.31
CA ASP A 152 18.53 -13.58 3.42
C ASP A 152 17.21 -14.07 2.79
N ASP A 153 16.37 -13.21 2.19
CA ASP A 153 15.14 -13.67 1.53
C ASP A 153 15.22 -13.55 0.00
N LEU A 154 14.86 -14.66 -0.65
CA LEU A 154 15.22 -15.07 -2.00
C LEU A 154 15.04 -14.00 -3.09
N TRP A 155 16.19 -13.47 -3.50
CA TRP A 155 16.38 -12.80 -4.78
C TRP A 155 16.64 -13.89 -5.84
N ILE A 156 15.63 -14.30 -6.60
CA ILE A 156 15.89 -15.19 -7.75
C ILE A 156 16.45 -14.29 -8.86
N ASP A 157 17.74 -14.46 -9.18
CA ASP A 157 18.35 -14.01 -10.44
C ASP A 157 17.78 -14.79 -11.64
#